data_AF-A0A183FPH7-F1
#
_entry.id   AF-A0A183FPH7-F1
#
_cell.length_a   1.000
_cell.length_b   1.000
_cell.length_c   1.000
_cell.angle_alpha   90.00
_cell.angle_beta   90.00
_cell.angle_gamma   90.00
#
_symmetry.space_group_name_H-M   'P 1'
#
loop_
_entity.id
_entity.type
_entity.pdbx_description
1 polymer ?
#
loop_
_entity_poly.entity_id
_entity_poly.type
_entity_poly.pdbx_seq_one_letter_code
_entity_poly.pdbx_strand_id
1 'polypeptide(L)'
;MTKAIFRHIKQHLEHKIDVSTLSEEQQRFHYFSIHDLNKDNNIDGIEILKALTHDHSSGPGSGAPVVDEESYVSMIDTVLRDMDFNGDGYIDFAEYMKQTDLLKK
;
A
#
# COMPACT_ATOMS: atom_id res chain seq x y z
N MET A 1 12.30 -7.66 7.65
CA MET A 1 12.43 -6.45 6.82
C MET A 1 11.09 -6.01 6.23
N THR A 2 10.13 -6.91 5.99
CA THR A 2 8.76 -6.64 5.52
C THR A 2 7.91 -5.72 6.42
N LYS A 3 8.08 -5.76 7.75
CA LYS A 3 7.46 -4.80 8.70
C LYS A 3 7.81 -3.32 8.46
N ALA A 4 8.85 -3.01 7.68
CA ALA A 4 9.29 -1.64 7.42
C ALA A 4 8.53 -1.01 6.25
N ILE A 5 8.24 -1.76 5.19
CA ILE A 5 7.57 -1.23 3.98
C ILE A 5 6.12 -0.86 4.27
N PHE A 6 5.37 -1.73 4.97
CA PHE A 6 4.00 -1.42 5.34
C PHE A 6 3.90 -0.24 6.32
N ARG A 7 4.86 -0.13 7.26
CA ARG A 7 4.97 1.07 8.12
C ARG A 7 5.34 2.31 7.32
N HIS A 8 6.20 2.18 6.31
CA HIS A 8 6.60 3.27 5.44
C HIS A 8 5.42 3.81 4.63
N ILE A 9 4.64 2.92 4.00
CA ILE A 9 3.42 3.27 3.26
C ILE A 9 2.38 3.90 4.21
N LYS A 10 2.15 3.30 5.38
CA LYS A 10 1.20 3.84 6.37
C LYS A 10 1.61 5.23 6.89
N GLN A 11 2.88 5.42 7.28
CA GLN A 11 3.39 6.69 7.81
C GLN A 11 3.46 7.80 6.75
N HIS A 12 3.65 7.47 5.47
CA HIS A 12 3.62 8.44 4.38
C HIS A 12 2.21 8.95 4.06
N LEU A 13 1.16 8.16 4.35
CA LEU A 13 -0.23 8.49 4.02
C LEU A 13 -1.03 9.14 5.17
N GLU A 14 -0.57 9.03 6.42
CA GLU A 14 -1.17 9.71 7.60
C GLU A 14 -1.23 11.25 7.46
N HIS A 15 -0.48 11.86 6.53
CA HIS A 15 -0.35 13.32 6.44
C HIS A 15 -1.29 14.02 5.44
N LYS A 16 -2.10 13.30 4.64
CA LYS A 16 -2.93 13.92 3.58
C LYS A 16 -4.42 14.08 3.91
N ILE A 17 -4.98 13.27 4.80
CA ILE A 17 -6.39 13.35 5.22
C ILE A 17 -6.45 13.09 6.73
N ASP A 18 -7.19 13.93 7.46
CA ASP A 18 -7.35 13.79 8.91
C ASP A 18 -8.32 12.64 9.25
N VAL A 19 -7.85 11.41 9.06
CA VAL A 19 -8.56 10.16 9.38
C VAL A 19 -8.54 9.84 10.88
N SER A 20 -7.95 10.70 11.71
CA SER A 20 -7.86 10.52 13.17
C SER A 20 -9.22 10.47 13.87
N THR A 21 -10.26 11.00 13.20
CA THR A 21 -11.65 11.02 13.69
C THR A 21 -12.44 9.74 13.36
N LEU A 22 -11.90 8.86 12.50
CA LEU A 22 -12.55 7.63 12.06
C LEU A 22 -12.20 6.44 12.96
N SER A 23 -13.08 5.43 13.00
CA SER A 23 -12.77 4.16 13.69
C SER A 23 -11.59 3.44 13.02
N GLU A 24 -10.89 2.55 13.73
CA GLU A 24 -9.79 1.79 13.13
C GLU A 24 -10.21 0.97 11.88
N GLU A 25 -11.47 0.52 11.84
CA GLU A 25 -12.04 -0.20 10.71
C GLU A 25 -12.27 0.73 9.52
N GLN A 26 -12.83 1.91 9.78
CA GLN A 26 -13.04 2.94 8.75
C GLN A 26 -11.71 3.48 8.20
N GLN A 27 -10.69 3.62 9.05
CA GLN A 27 -9.34 3.96 8.61
C GLN A 27 -8.78 2.89 7.67
N ARG A 28 -8.92 1.61 8.02
CA ARG A 28 -8.44 0.49 7.18
C ARG A 28 -9.18 0.42 5.85
N PHE A 29 -10.50 0.54 5.86
CA PHE A 29 -11.29 0.62 4.64
C PHE A 29 -10.91 1.83 3.79
N HIS A 30 -10.66 2.98 4.40
CA HIS A 30 -10.20 4.17 3.69
C HIS A 30 -8.85 3.92 3.01
N TYR A 31 -7.86 3.38 3.73
CA TYR A 31 -6.56 3.06 3.16
C TYR A 31 -6.62 2.03 2.04
N PHE A 32 -7.55 1.08 2.12
CA PHE A 32 -7.82 0.15 1.03
C PHE A 32 -8.41 0.91 -0.18
N SER A 33 -9.48 1.67 0.03
CA SER A 33 -10.25 2.34 -1.02
C SER A 33 -9.48 3.45 -1.76
N ILE A 34 -8.47 4.08 -1.15
CA ILE A 34 -7.66 5.09 -1.86
C ILE A 34 -6.69 4.46 -2.88
N HIS A 35 -6.38 3.17 -2.75
CA HIS A 35 -5.47 2.45 -3.64
C HIS A 35 -6.20 1.60 -4.67
N ASP A 36 -7.44 1.19 -4.38
CA ASP A 36 -8.38 0.64 -5.36
C ASP A 36 -8.86 1.76 -6.30
N LEU A 37 -8.09 1.99 -7.36
CA LEU A 37 -8.28 3.11 -8.28
C LEU A 37 -9.42 2.84 -9.26
N ASN A 38 -9.60 1.57 -9.62
CA ASN A 38 -10.62 1.13 -10.58
C ASN A 38 -11.97 0.79 -9.89
N LYS A 39 -11.99 0.70 -8.55
CA LYS A 39 -13.15 0.40 -7.69
C LYS A 39 -13.70 -1.01 -7.86
N ASP A 40 -12.83 -1.98 -8.13
CA ASP A 40 -13.21 -3.39 -8.24
C ASP A 40 -13.16 -4.15 -6.90
N ASN A 41 -12.77 -3.47 -5.82
CA ASN A 41 -12.56 -4.00 -4.47
C ASN A 41 -11.36 -4.95 -4.36
N ASN A 42 -10.41 -4.83 -5.27
CA ASN A 42 -9.12 -5.49 -5.21
C ASN A 42 -8.00 -4.46 -5.32
N ILE A 43 -6.80 -4.85 -4.90
CA ILE A 43 -5.59 -4.07 -5.14
C ILE A 43 -4.64 -4.92 -5.99
N ASP A 44 -4.34 -4.44 -7.20
CA ASP A 44 -3.40 -5.11 -8.11
C ASP A 44 -1.96 -4.54 -8.04
N GLY A 45 -1.02 -5.20 -8.71
CA GLY A 45 0.39 -4.78 -8.76
C GLY A 45 0.63 -3.39 -9.35
N ILE A 46 -0.23 -2.93 -10.27
CA ILE A 46 -0.16 -1.58 -10.88
C ILE A 46 -0.66 -0.54 -9.88
N GLU A 47 -1.67 -0.86 -9.10
CA GLU A 47 -2.17 0.00 -8.03
C GLU A 47 -1.16 0.12 -6.89
N ILE A 48 -0.47 -0.96 -6.54
CA ILE A 48 0.69 -0.93 -5.62
C ILE A 48 1.81 -0.05 -6.20
N LEU A 49 2.15 -0.22 -7.48
CA LEU A 49 3.17 0.61 -8.14
C LEU A 49 2.80 2.10 -8.10
N LYS A 50 1.55 2.43 -8.39
CA LYS A 50 1.04 3.80 -8.31
C LYS A 50 1.10 4.31 -6.88
N ALA A 51 0.73 3.52 -5.88
CA ALA A 51 0.84 3.88 -4.48
C ALA A 51 2.29 4.24 -4.09
N LEU A 52 3.26 3.44 -4.54
CA LEU A 52 4.68 3.66 -4.30
C LEU A 52 5.21 4.92 -5.01
N THR A 53 4.65 5.29 -6.17
CA THR A 53 5.13 6.41 -6.99
C THR A 53 4.37 7.73 -6.79
N HIS A 54 3.18 7.69 -6.18
CA HIS A 54 2.24 8.82 -6.07
C HIS A 54 2.77 10.04 -5.27
N ASP A 55 3.78 9.87 -4.40
CA ASP A 55 4.36 10.98 -3.61
C ASP A 55 5.79 11.41 -3.99
N HIS A 56 6.43 10.76 -4.97
CA HIS A 56 7.77 11.16 -5.42
C HIS A 56 7.78 12.37 -6.37
N SER A 57 6.62 12.96 -6.68
CA SER A 57 6.49 14.08 -7.62
C SER A 57 6.33 15.46 -6.96
N SER A 58 6.24 15.54 -5.63
CA SER A 58 5.98 16.79 -4.90
C SER A 58 7.27 17.55 -4.53
N GLY A 59 8.07 17.99 -5.51
CA GLY A 59 9.16 18.94 -5.24
C GLY A 59 10.14 19.14 -6.38
N PRO A 60 10.25 20.36 -6.96
CA PRO A 60 11.37 20.69 -7.85
C PRO A 60 12.66 20.72 -7.02
N GLY A 61 13.46 19.65 -7.11
CA GLY A 61 14.73 19.51 -6.39
C GLY A 61 14.83 18.30 -5.45
N SER A 62 13.75 17.54 -5.26
CA SER A 62 13.80 16.26 -4.58
C SER A 62 14.21 15.19 -5.59
N GLY A 63 15.52 15.02 -5.77
CA GLY A 63 16.08 13.82 -6.40
C GLY A 63 15.76 12.60 -5.56
N ALA A 64 14.52 12.12 -5.61
CA ALA A 64 14.24 10.75 -5.24
C ALA A 64 15.15 9.89 -6.13
N PRO A 65 15.92 8.95 -5.55
CA PRO A 65 16.74 8.07 -6.36
C PRO A 65 15.81 7.45 -7.40
N VAL A 66 16.22 7.49 -8.67
CA VAL A 66 15.58 6.70 -9.71
C VAL A 66 15.77 5.26 -9.25
N VAL A 67 14.78 4.76 -8.50
CA VAL A 67 14.68 3.35 -8.17
C VAL A 67 14.44 2.68 -9.50
N ASP A 68 15.32 1.77 -9.87
CA ASP A 68 15.20 1.04 -11.12
C ASP A 68 13.89 0.22 -11.13
N GLU A 69 13.42 -0.12 -12.32
CA GLU A 69 12.18 -0.88 -12.49
C GLU A 69 12.23 -2.23 -11.75
N GLU A 70 13.40 -2.88 -11.65
CA GLU A 70 13.55 -4.16 -10.96
C GLU A 70 13.32 -4.02 -9.45
N SER A 71 13.73 -2.89 -8.87
CA SER A 71 13.44 -2.58 -7.47
C SER A 71 11.94 -2.40 -7.22
N TYR A 72 11.20 -1.76 -8.13
CA TYR A 72 9.74 -1.65 -8.00
C TYR A 72 9.07 -3.01 -8.12
N VAL A 73 9.49 -3.82 -9.10
CA VAL A 73 9.00 -5.20 -9.26
C VAL A 73 9.26 -6.00 -7.99
N SER A 74 10.45 -5.93 -7.41
CA SER A 74 10.78 -6.63 -6.18
C SER A 74 9.91 -6.18 -4.99
N MET A 75 9.60 -4.89 -4.89
CA MET A 75 8.69 -4.37 -3.86
C MET A 75 7.26 -4.89 -4.05
N ILE A 76 6.75 -4.86 -5.29
CA ILE A 76 5.41 -5.37 -5.64
C ILE A 76 5.32 -6.86 -5.34
N ASP A 77 6.29 -7.66 -5.80
CA ASP A 77 6.38 -9.10 -5.55
C ASP A 77 6.42 -9.42 -4.06
N THR A 78 7.07 -8.58 -3.27
CA THR A 78 7.13 -8.74 -1.80
C THR A 78 5.77 -8.47 -1.19
N VAL A 79 5.05 -7.43 -1.63
CA VAL A 79 3.71 -7.10 -1.13
C VAL A 79 2.72 -8.21 -1.47
N LEU A 80 2.69 -8.65 -2.73
CA LEU A 80 1.80 -9.73 -3.17
C LEU A 80 2.10 -11.02 -2.41
N ARG A 81 3.37 -11.45 -2.32
CA ARG A 81 3.73 -12.67 -1.57
C ARG A 81 3.25 -12.69 -0.12
N ASP A 82 3.20 -11.52 0.52
CA ASP A 82 2.83 -11.39 1.93
C ASP A 82 1.32 -11.30 2.16
N MET A 83 0.54 -10.95 1.12
CA MET A 83 -0.86 -10.55 1.26
C MET A 83 -1.82 -11.30 0.34
N ASP A 84 -1.40 -11.63 -0.87
CA ASP A 84 -2.14 -12.48 -1.82
C ASP A 84 -2.04 -13.94 -1.32
N PHE A 85 -3.02 -14.35 -0.52
CA PHE A 85 -3.03 -15.68 0.11
C PHE A 85 -3.58 -16.75 -0.83
N ASN A 86 -4.37 -16.35 -1.83
CA ASN A 86 -5.03 -17.26 -2.75
C ASN A 86 -4.23 -17.43 -4.07
N GLY A 87 -3.25 -16.56 -4.34
CA GLY A 87 -2.36 -16.57 -5.50
C GLY A 87 -3.01 -16.08 -6.80
N ASP A 88 -4.06 -15.25 -6.73
CA ASP A 88 -4.79 -14.75 -7.90
C ASP A 88 -4.19 -13.46 -8.49
N GLY A 89 -3.16 -12.89 -7.84
CA GLY A 89 -2.50 -11.66 -8.27
C GLY A 89 -3.16 -10.38 -7.78
N TYR A 90 -4.18 -10.51 -6.93
CA TYR A 90 -4.92 -9.43 -6.31
C TYR A 90 -4.83 -9.51 -4.79
N ILE A 91 -5.11 -8.39 -4.13
CA ILE A 91 -5.29 -8.35 -2.68
C ILE A 91 -6.71 -7.87 -2.41
N ASP A 92 -7.57 -8.77 -1.94
CA ASP A 92 -8.92 -8.41 -1.53
C ASP A 92 -8.95 -7.77 -0.12
N PHE A 93 -10.10 -7.23 0.27
CA PHE A 93 -10.24 -6.58 1.57
C PHE A 93 -10.02 -7.55 2.76
N ALA A 94 -10.42 -8.82 2.64
CA ALA A 94 -10.24 -9.81 3.70
C ALA A 94 -8.77 -10.19 3.89
N GLU A 95 -8.03 -10.33 2.78
CA GLU A 95 -6.59 -10.55 2.74
C GLU A 95 -5.82 -9.36 3.32
N TYR A 96 -6.21 -8.15 2.93
CA TYR A 96 -5.68 -6.91 3.50
C TYR A 96 -5.86 -6.86 5.03
N MET A 97 -7.07 -7.14 5.51
CA MET A 97 -7.38 -7.13 6.95
C MET A 97 -6.57 -8.19 7.71
N LYS A 98 -6.48 -9.41 7.18
CA LYS A 98 -5.73 -10.52 7.78
C LYS A 98 -4.27 -10.16 8.02
N GLN A 99 -3.62 -9.48 7.07
CA GLN A 99 -2.25 -9.01 7.25
C GLN A 99 -2.14 -7.91 8.31
N THR A 100 -3.10 -6.97 8.35
CA THR A 100 -3.06 -5.91 9.38
C THR A 100 -3.21 -6.45 10.81
N ASP A 101 -3.99 -7.52 10.99
CA ASP A 101 -4.17 -8.16 12.30
C ASP A 101 -2.96 -9.02 12.70
N LEU A 102 -2.28 -9.63 11.72
CA LEU A 102 -0.99 -10.33 11.93
C LEU A 102 0.11 -9.37 12.40
N LEU A 103 0.10 -8.11 11.95
CA LEU A 103 1.07 -7.09 12.35
C LEU A 103 0.84 -6.54 13.77
N LYS A 104 -0.36 -6.72 14.34
CA LYS A 104 -0.71 -6.31 15.71
C LYS A 104 -0.30 -7.32 16.79
N LYS A 105 0.11 -8.54 16.42
CA LYS A 105 0.71 -9.54 17.32
C LYS A 105 2.24 -9.41 17.38
#